data_AF-A0A7S1DDU8-F1
#
_entry.id   AF-A0A7S1DDU8-F1
#
_cell.length_a   1.000
_cell.length_b   1.000
_cell.length_c   1.000
_cell.angle_alpha   90.00
_cell.angle_beta   90.00
_cell.angle_gamma   90.00
#
_symmetry.space_group_name_H-M   'P 1'
#
loop_
_entity.id
_entity.type
_entity.pdbx_description
1 polymer ?
#
loop_
_entity_poly.entity_id
_entity_poly.type
_entity_poly.pdbx_seq_one_letter_code
_entity_poly.pdbx_strand_id
1 'polypeptide(L)'
;MALPVHLGLFLSLLLPVLICSSLASAFSVPVTMEVKKPGKVVICGAGVIGANIAYQLSKRGVTSTIIDRIGTAPAASGKAGGFLALDWSDGTAIGPLSRKSFALHEELAKELKLKSYRRLTCSAIAVDGGGKPLSKKLAAVEWADLGAVAERKMGGEDTIAQVHPKELTEALVREATAAGCTLRVG
;
A
#
# COMPACT_ATOMS: atom_id res chain seq x y z
N MET A 1 -5.33 20.25 75.51
CA MET A 1 -4.37 19.15 75.25
C MET A 1 -4.70 18.59 73.87
N ALA A 2 -3.68 18.41 73.02
CA ALA A 2 -3.70 17.81 71.66
C ALA A 2 -4.31 18.63 70.49
N LEU A 3 -3.42 19.17 69.65
CA LEU A 3 -3.62 19.45 68.21
C LEU A 3 -3.09 18.24 67.43
N PRO A 4 -3.75 17.75 66.36
CA PRO A 4 -3.13 16.81 65.43
C PRO A 4 -2.77 17.48 64.10
N VAL A 5 -1.47 17.57 63.88
CA VAL A 5 -0.73 17.15 62.67
C VAL A 5 -1.58 16.54 61.54
N HIS A 6 -1.78 17.27 60.44
CA HIS A 6 -1.79 16.72 59.07
C HIS A 6 -1.89 17.83 57.99
N LEU A 7 -0.97 18.80 58.01
CA LEU A 7 -0.82 19.80 56.93
C LEU A 7 0.59 19.75 56.30
N GLY A 8 1.11 18.55 56.10
CA GLY A 8 2.51 18.33 55.67
C GLY A 8 2.71 17.21 54.66
N LEU A 9 1.68 16.80 53.93
CA LEU A 9 1.79 15.70 52.96
C LEU A 9 1.04 15.94 51.64
N PHE A 10 1.00 17.19 51.17
CA PHE A 10 0.38 17.55 49.88
C PHE A 10 1.30 18.36 48.95
N LEU A 11 2.59 18.49 49.28
CA LEU A 11 3.52 19.35 48.52
C LEU A 11 4.84 18.64 48.14
N SER A 12 4.82 17.33 47.86
CA SER A 12 6.01 16.59 47.39
C SER A 12 5.81 15.72 46.15
N LEU A 13 4.63 15.75 45.50
CA LEU A 13 4.35 14.95 44.30
C LEU A 13 4.12 15.76 43.01
N LEU A 14 4.30 17.08 43.05
CA LEU A 14 4.10 17.97 41.90
C LEU A 14 5.40 18.38 41.18
N LEU A 15 6.55 17.78 41.52
CA LEU A 15 7.86 18.19 41.01
C LEU A 15 8.64 17.21 40.09
N PRO A 16 8.05 16.15 39.47
CA PRO A 16 8.69 15.53 38.30
C PRO A 16 7.91 15.66 36.98
N VAL A 17 6.70 16.25 36.96
CA VAL A 17 5.88 16.30 35.72
C VAL A 17 6.25 17.47 34.80
N LEU A 18 7.04 18.45 35.25
CA LEU A 18 7.39 19.64 34.44
C LEU A 18 8.79 19.64 33.81
N ILE A 19 9.57 18.56 33.93
CA ILE A 19 10.92 18.46 33.31
C ILE A 19 10.93 17.49 32.11
N CYS A 20 9.82 16.80 31.83
CA CYS A 20 9.74 15.84 30.72
C CYS A 20 9.02 16.37 29.46
N SER A 21 8.83 17.68 29.34
CA SER A 21 8.22 18.33 28.16
C SER A 21 9.22 19.08 27.27
N SER A 22 10.52 19.07 27.60
CA SER A 22 11.57 19.80 26.87
C SER A 22 12.53 18.92 26.04
N LEU A 23 12.29 17.61 25.92
CA LEU A 23 13.17 16.69 25.16
C LEU A 23 12.50 16.01 23.95
N ALA A 24 11.35 16.51 23.50
CA ALA A 24 10.74 16.08 22.23
C ALA A 24 11.23 16.89 21.00
N SER A 25 12.23 17.77 21.16
CA SER A 25 12.72 18.66 20.09
C SER A 25 14.19 18.44 19.68
N ALA A 26 14.74 17.23 19.88
CA ALA A 26 16.15 17.00 19.57
C ALA A 26 16.39 15.65 18.87
N PHE A 27 15.65 15.36 17.79
CA PHE A 27 16.13 14.43 16.76
C PHE A 27 15.49 14.74 15.39
N SER A 28 15.45 16.02 15.01
CA SER A 28 15.57 16.33 13.59
C SER A 28 17.07 16.36 13.33
N VAL A 29 17.64 15.24 12.90
CA VAL A 29 18.93 15.31 12.20
C VAL A 29 18.61 16.13 10.95
N PRO A 30 19.15 17.35 10.78
CA PRO A 30 19.07 17.99 9.49
C PRO A 30 19.94 17.12 8.59
N VAL A 31 19.31 16.23 7.83
CA VAL A 31 19.99 15.59 6.72
C VAL A 31 20.19 16.71 5.70
N THR A 32 21.28 17.45 5.86
CA THR A 32 21.86 18.23 4.78
C THR A 32 22.26 17.21 3.74
N MET A 33 21.34 16.88 2.85
CA MET A 33 21.65 16.13 1.63
C MET A 33 22.50 17.07 0.79
N GLU A 34 23.81 17.04 1.02
CA GLU A 34 24.76 17.44 0.00
C GLU A 34 24.48 16.50 -1.19
N VAL A 35 23.77 17.02 -2.19
CA VAL A 35 23.44 16.25 -3.40
C VAL A 35 24.72 16.12 -4.20
N LYS A 36 25.56 15.17 -3.76
CA LYS A 36 26.66 14.62 -4.53
C LYS A 36 26.10 14.22 -5.90
N LYS A 37 26.81 14.57 -6.98
CA LYS A 37 26.50 14.17 -8.38
C LYS A 37 25.77 12.82 -8.36
N PRO A 38 24.56 12.71 -8.94
CA PRO A 38 23.67 11.60 -8.65
C PRO A 38 24.42 10.29 -8.83
N GLY A 39 24.58 9.56 -7.72
CA GLY A 39 25.17 8.23 -7.75
C GLY A 39 24.38 7.35 -8.71
N LYS A 40 25.05 6.44 -9.40
CA LYS A 40 24.37 5.49 -10.30
C LYS A 40 23.42 4.63 -9.46
N VAL A 41 22.11 4.75 -9.67
CA VAL A 41 21.13 3.89 -8.97
C VAL A 41 21.00 2.58 -9.72
N VAL A 42 21.18 1.46 -9.01
CA VAL A 42 20.95 0.12 -9.54
C VAL A 42 19.79 -0.51 -8.79
N ILE A 43 18.82 -1.04 -9.52
CA ILE A 43 17.60 -1.65 -9.00
C ILE A 43 17.64 -3.14 -9.34
N CYS A 44 17.70 -3.98 -8.32
CA CYS A 44 17.73 -5.43 -8.47
C CYS A 44 16.30 -5.99 -8.50
N GLY A 45 15.79 -6.27 -9.70
CA GLY A 45 14.48 -6.87 -9.95
C GLY A 45 13.55 -5.94 -10.72
N ALA A 46 12.98 -6.45 -11.81
CA ALA A 46 11.99 -5.77 -12.66
C ALA A 46 10.55 -6.19 -12.31
N GLY A 47 10.29 -6.47 -11.03
CA GLY A 47 8.94 -6.57 -10.48
C GLY A 47 8.30 -5.21 -10.23
N VAL A 48 7.05 -5.18 -9.78
CA VAL A 48 6.26 -3.94 -9.61
C VAL A 48 6.94 -2.91 -8.69
N ILE A 49 7.63 -3.37 -7.65
CA ILE A 49 8.38 -2.50 -6.73
C ILE A 49 9.54 -1.83 -7.46
N GLY A 50 10.40 -2.60 -8.12
CA GLY A 50 11.57 -2.07 -8.85
C GLY A 50 11.16 -1.19 -10.03
N ALA A 51 10.12 -1.58 -10.76
CA ALA A 51 9.53 -0.79 -11.83
C ALA A 51 9.01 0.57 -11.34
N ASN A 52 8.26 0.58 -10.22
CA ASN A 52 7.75 1.81 -9.63
C ASN A 52 8.89 2.70 -9.09
N ILE A 53 9.93 2.13 -8.48
CA ILE A 53 11.11 2.90 -8.06
C ILE A 53 11.77 3.57 -9.25
N ALA A 54 12.04 2.82 -10.33
CA ALA A 54 12.68 3.36 -11.53
C ALA A 54 11.85 4.50 -12.16
N TYR A 55 10.55 4.29 -12.27
CA TYR A 55 9.61 5.29 -12.78
C TYR A 55 9.58 6.55 -11.91
N GLN A 56 9.55 6.41 -10.59
CA GLN A 56 9.54 7.57 -9.68
C GLN A 56 10.90 8.28 -9.62
N LEU A 57 12.00 7.59 -9.89
CA LEU A 57 13.33 8.20 -10.04
C LEU A 57 13.44 8.97 -11.35
N SER A 58 12.89 8.42 -12.44
CA SER A 58 12.92 9.08 -13.75
C SER A 58 12.13 10.39 -13.74
N LYS A 59 10.98 10.44 -13.06
CA LYS A 59 10.22 11.70 -12.82
C LYS A 59 11.00 12.76 -12.06
N ARG A 60 12.09 12.39 -11.37
CA ARG A 60 12.99 13.29 -10.63
C ARG A 60 14.31 13.56 -11.37
N GLY A 61 14.43 13.13 -12.63
CA GLY A 61 15.66 13.28 -13.42
C GLY A 61 16.83 12.42 -12.93
N VAL A 62 16.57 11.39 -12.12
CA VAL A 62 17.59 10.46 -11.64
C VAL A 62 17.64 9.25 -12.57
N THR A 63 18.80 9.01 -13.17
CA THR A 63 19.03 7.84 -14.02
C THR A 63 19.25 6.58 -13.19
N SER A 64 18.66 5.47 -13.62
CA SER A 64 18.78 4.17 -12.96
C SER A 64 19.00 3.02 -13.95
N THR A 65 19.54 1.92 -13.46
CA THR A 65 19.63 0.65 -14.18
C THR A 65 18.83 -0.41 -13.43
N ILE A 66 17.81 -0.98 -14.06
CA ILE A 66 17.11 -2.17 -13.57
C ILE A 66 17.86 -3.40 -14.08
N ILE A 67 18.14 -4.36 -13.19
CA ILE A 67 18.71 -5.66 -13.53
C ILE A 67 17.71 -6.73 -13.12
N ASP A 68 17.29 -7.57 -14.05
CA ASP A 68 16.44 -8.73 -13.77
C ASP A 68 16.95 -9.96 -14.54
N ARG A 69 16.80 -11.15 -13.96
CA ARG A 69 17.26 -12.39 -14.60
C ARG A 69 16.45 -12.75 -15.85
N ILE A 70 15.15 -12.49 -15.85
CA ILE A 70 14.23 -12.96 -16.90
C ILE A 70 13.64 -11.79 -17.69
N GLY A 71 13.41 -10.64 -17.05
CA GLY A 71 12.82 -9.47 -17.68
C GLY A 71 11.76 -8.85 -16.79
N THR A 72 10.84 -8.08 -17.38
CA THR A 72 9.82 -7.36 -16.62
C THR A 72 8.69 -8.29 -16.16
N ALA A 73 8.33 -8.19 -14.88
CA ALA A 73 7.23 -8.92 -14.25
C ALA A 73 7.18 -10.45 -14.49
N PRO A 74 8.29 -11.22 -14.37
CA PRO A 74 8.32 -12.63 -14.74
C PRO A 74 7.66 -13.55 -13.69
N ALA A 75 7.53 -13.04 -12.46
CA ALA A 75 7.08 -13.80 -11.28
C ALA A 75 5.78 -13.20 -10.69
N ALA A 76 5.72 -13.02 -9.36
CA ALA A 76 4.52 -12.59 -8.65
C ALA A 76 3.86 -11.34 -9.26
N SER A 77 4.66 -10.32 -9.62
CA SER A 77 4.14 -9.07 -10.19
C SER A 77 3.45 -9.21 -11.55
N GLY A 78 3.71 -10.28 -12.31
CA GLY A 78 3.01 -10.53 -13.58
C GLY A 78 1.87 -11.53 -13.45
N LYS A 79 1.81 -12.28 -12.34
CA LYS A 79 0.87 -13.41 -12.13
C LYS A 79 -0.16 -13.16 -11.02
N ALA A 80 -0.07 -12.03 -10.31
CA ALA A 80 -1.02 -11.67 -9.26
C ALA A 80 -2.42 -11.37 -9.83
N GLY A 81 -3.45 -11.46 -8.99
CA GLY A 81 -4.83 -11.14 -9.36
C GLY A 81 -5.13 -9.63 -9.46
N GLY A 82 -4.21 -8.77 -9.03
CA GLY A 82 -4.30 -7.32 -9.21
C GLY A 82 -5.39 -6.61 -8.39
N PHE A 83 -5.94 -7.28 -7.39
CA PHE A 83 -6.97 -6.76 -6.50
C PHE A 83 -6.40 -5.71 -5.53
N LEU A 84 -7.12 -4.61 -5.37
CA LEU A 84 -6.77 -3.48 -4.52
C LEU A 84 -7.94 -3.19 -3.58
N ALA A 85 -7.66 -3.13 -2.28
CA ALA A 85 -8.62 -2.70 -1.27
C ALA A 85 -8.06 -1.48 -0.52
N LEU A 86 -8.88 -0.45 -0.39
CA LEU A 86 -8.52 0.82 0.24
C LEU A 86 -8.24 0.66 1.74
N ASP A 87 -9.10 -0.09 2.42
CA ASP A 87 -9.31 -0.02 3.88
C ASP A 87 -9.11 -1.37 4.60
N TRP A 88 -8.81 -2.45 3.89
CA TRP A 88 -8.64 -3.79 4.51
C TRP A 88 -7.42 -3.89 5.44
N SER A 89 -6.49 -2.94 5.34
CA SER A 89 -5.31 -2.83 6.21
C SER A 89 -5.49 -1.79 7.33
N ASP A 90 -6.67 -1.18 7.47
CA ASP A 90 -6.89 -0.18 8.51
C ASP A 90 -6.71 -0.77 9.91
N GLY A 91 -6.23 0.06 10.84
CA GLY A 91 -5.87 -0.37 12.18
C GLY A 91 -4.54 -1.14 12.27
N THR A 92 -3.86 -1.40 11.14
CA THR A 92 -2.52 -1.98 11.11
C THR A 92 -1.45 -0.91 10.87
N ALA A 93 -0.18 -1.26 11.11
CA ALA A 93 0.97 -0.38 10.83
C ALA A 93 1.09 0.03 9.34
N ILE A 94 0.50 -0.74 8.42
CA ILE A 94 0.55 -0.47 6.97
C ILE A 94 -0.72 0.20 6.42
N GLY A 95 -1.74 0.44 7.26
CA GLY A 95 -3.00 1.08 6.84
C GLY A 95 -2.81 2.38 6.05
N PRO A 96 -2.04 3.36 6.55
CA PRO A 96 -1.76 4.60 5.83
C PRO A 96 -1.09 4.37 4.47
N LEU A 97 -0.21 3.37 4.37
CA LEU A 97 0.45 3.00 3.11
C LEU A 97 -0.54 2.37 2.13
N SER A 98 -1.41 1.46 2.58
CA SER A 98 -2.46 0.87 1.74
C SER A 98 -3.39 1.93 1.17
N ARG A 99 -3.87 2.87 2.00
CA ARG A 99 -4.72 3.98 1.55
C ARG A 99 -4.05 4.86 0.51
N LYS A 100 -2.79 5.25 0.75
CA LYS A 100 -2.01 6.05 -0.21
C LYS A 100 -1.76 5.30 -1.51
N SER A 101 -1.41 4.02 -1.41
CA SER A 101 -1.18 3.15 -2.56
C SER A 101 -2.43 3.02 -3.42
N PHE A 102 -3.61 2.86 -2.81
CA PHE A 102 -4.87 2.74 -3.52
C PHE A 102 -5.18 3.96 -4.40
N ALA A 103 -5.04 5.17 -3.85
CA ALA A 103 -5.20 6.41 -4.61
C ALA A 103 -4.17 6.51 -5.74
N LEU A 104 -2.90 6.19 -5.45
CA LEU A 104 -1.82 6.23 -6.44
C LEU A 104 -2.06 5.28 -7.63
N HIS A 105 -2.70 4.12 -7.43
CA HIS A 105 -3.00 3.22 -8.54
C HIS A 105 -3.96 3.84 -9.55
N GLU A 106 -4.92 4.67 -9.11
CA GLU A 106 -5.82 5.38 -10.01
C GLU A 106 -5.10 6.50 -10.76
N GLU A 107 -4.24 7.26 -10.07
CA GLU A 107 -3.40 8.29 -10.67
C GLU A 107 -2.49 7.69 -11.75
N LEU A 108 -1.78 6.60 -11.43
CA LEU A 108 -0.93 5.87 -12.36
C LEU A 108 -1.73 5.28 -13.52
N ALA A 109 -2.94 4.78 -13.29
CA ALA A 109 -3.77 4.26 -14.36
C ALA A 109 -4.11 5.35 -15.40
N LYS A 110 -4.40 6.57 -14.93
CA LYS A 110 -4.65 7.73 -15.80
C LYS A 110 -3.38 8.17 -16.52
N GLU A 111 -2.27 8.33 -15.77
CA GLU A 111 -0.99 8.81 -16.31
C GLU A 111 -0.41 7.84 -17.35
N LEU A 112 -0.43 6.54 -17.06
CA LEU A 112 0.12 5.48 -17.91
C LEU A 112 -0.91 4.94 -18.93
N LYS A 113 -2.13 5.48 -18.94
CA LYS A 113 -3.25 5.07 -19.81
C LYS A 113 -3.54 3.57 -19.76
N LEU A 114 -3.56 3.00 -18.55
CA LEU A 114 -3.80 1.57 -18.33
C LEU A 114 -5.26 1.24 -18.61
N LYS A 115 -5.49 0.24 -19.48
CA LYS A 115 -6.86 -0.14 -19.90
C LYS A 115 -7.52 -1.08 -18.90
N SER A 116 -6.74 -1.81 -18.11
CA SER A 116 -7.26 -2.79 -17.16
C SER A 116 -7.73 -2.23 -15.83
N TYR A 117 -7.39 -0.96 -15.51
CA TYR A 117 -7.81 -0.36 -14.25
C TYR A 117 -9.33 -0.21 -14.21
N ARG A 118 -9.96 -0.72 -13.16
CA ARG A 118 -11.40 -0.59 -12.95
C ARG A 118 -11.76 -0.61 -11.48
N ARG A 119 -12.82 0.13 -11.15
CA ARG A 119 -13.52 0.06 -9.85
C ARG A 119 -14.45 -1.14 -9.86
N LEU A 120 -14.61 -1.78 -8.72
CA LEU A 120 -15.39 -3.02 -8.60
C LEU A 120 -16.13 -3.08 -7.28
N THR A 121 -17.15 -3.94 -7.21
CA THR A 121 -17.71 -4.40 -5.94
C THR A 121 -17.04 -5.70 -5.49
N CYS A 122 -16.95 -5.95 -4.18
CA CYS A 122 -16.43 -7.20 -3.64
C CYS A 122 -17.38 -7.74 -2.57
N SER A 123 -17.67 -9.04 -2.64
CA SER A 123 -18.44 -9.79 -1.64
C SER A 123 -17.75 -11.12 -1.33
N ALA A 124 -17.80 -11.55 -0.08
CA ALA A 124 -17.37 -12.87 0.37
C ALA A 124 -18.59 -13.77 0.56
N ILE A 125 -18.55 -14.97 -0.01
CA ILE A 125 -19.65 -15.93 0.02
C ILE A 125 -19.26 -17.12 0.89
N ALA A 126 -20.09 -17.43 1.88
CA ALA A 126 -19.97 -18.67 2.64
C ALA A 126 -20.66 -19.79 1.86
N VAL A 127 -19.96 -20.92 1.70
CA VAL A 127 -20.47 -22.10 0.99
C VAL A 127 -20.46 -23.29 1.95
N ASP A 128 -21.58 -24.00 2.05
CA ASP A 128 -21.70 -25.30 2.72
C ASP A 128 -21.70 -26.41 1.67
N GLY A 129 -20.72 -27.32 1.77
CA GLY A 129 -20.48 -28.41 0.82
C GLY A 129 -21.54 -29.51 0.80
N GLY A 130 -22.56 -29.44 1.66
CA GLY A 130 -23.69 -30.37 1.69
C GLY A 130 -25.08 -29.71 1.70
N GLY A 131 -25.15 -28.39 1.55
CA GLY A 131 -26.39 -27.62 1.70
C GLY A 131 -27.34 -27.75 0.50
N LYS A 132 -28.65 -27.86 0.78
CA LYS A 132 -29.68 -27.64 -0.25
C LYS A 132 -29.59 -26.19 -0.75
N PRO A 133 -29.91 -25.91 -2.04
CA PRO A 133 -29.95 -24.55 -2.55
C PRO A 133 -30.83 -23.66 -1.67
N LEU A 134 -30.40 -22.41 -1.44
CA LEU A 134 -31.24 -21.43 -0.74
C LEU A 134 -32.57 -21.27 -1.49
N SER A 135 -33.68 -21.22 -0.74
CA SER A 135 -35.02 -21.00 -1.31
C SER A 135 -35.17 -19.65 -2.00
N LYS A 136 -34.30 -18.68 -1.67
CA LYS A 136 -34.17 -17.38 -2.31
C LYS A 136 -32.70 -17.15 -2.67
N LYS A 137 -32.42 -16.90 -3.95
CA LYS A 137 -31.07 -16.54 -4.41
C LYS A 137 -30.59 -15.26 -3.72
N LEU A 138 -29.31 -15.22 -3.35
CA LEU A 138 -28.66 -14.01 -2.87
C LEU A 138 -28.47 -13.07 -4.07
N ALA A 139 -29.02 -11.86 -3.99
CA ALA A 139 -29.14 -10.94 -5.13
C ALA A 139 -27.79 -10.59 -5.80
N ALA A 140 -26.68 -10.62 -5.05
CA ALA A 140 -25.36 -10.30 -5.59
C ALA A 140 -24.61 -11.51 -6.17
N VAL A 141 -25.09 -12.74 -5.96
CA VAL A 141 -24.42 -13.97 -6.38
C VAL A 141 -25.38 -14.98 -6.98
N GLU A 142 -26.19 -14.52 -7.92
CA GLU A 142 -27.10 -15.38 -8.68
C GLU A 142 -26.37 -16.49 -9.47
N TRP A 143 -25.07 -16.29 -9.75
CA TRP A 143 -24.17 -17.26 -10.37
C TRP A 143 -23.70 -18.38 -9.42
N ALA A 144 -23.84 -18.20 -8.10
CA ALA A 144 -23.43 -19.18 -7.11
C ALA A 144 -24.62 -20.09 -6.75
N ASP A 145 -24.82 -21.14 -7.56
CA ASP A 145 -26.02 -21.99 -7.50
C ASP A 145 -25.99 -23.08 -6.41
N LEU A 146 -24.80 -23.50 -5.96
CA LEU A 146 -24.66 -24.63 -5.02
C LEU A 146 -23.98 -24.21 -3.73
N GLY A 147 -24.65 -24.48 -2.60
CA GLY A 147 -24.10 -24.37 -1.27
C GLY A 147 -23.89 -22.96 -0.74
N ALA A 148 -24.14 -21.89 -1.50
CA ALA A 148 -24.05 -20.52 -0.98
C ALA A 148 -25.08 -20.34 0.15
N VAL A 149 -24.63 -20.04 1.36
CA VAL A 149 -25.49 -19.90 2.56
C VAL A 149 -25.52 -18.48 3.12
N ALA A 150 -24.50 -17.68 2.85
CA ALA A 150 -24.45 -16.29 3.29
C ALA A 150 -23.56 -15.43 2.38
N GLU A 151 -23.88 -14.14 2.32
CA GLU A 151 -23.07 -13.11 1.67
C GLU A 151 -22.62 -12.08 2.72
N ARG A 152 -21.35 -11.67 2.63
CA ARG A 152 -20.85 -10.47 3.31
C ARG A 152 -20.25 -9.51 2.30
N LYS A 153 -20.83 -8.32 2.18
CA LYS A 153 -20.24 -7.23 1.38
C LYS A 153 -18.87 -6.85 1.95
N MET A 154 -17.85 -6.87 1.09
CA MET A 154 -16.45 -6.61 1.45
C MET A 154 -15.95 -5.24 0.96
N GLY A 155 -16.67 -4.60 0.04
CA GLY A 155 -16.35 -3.27 -0.44
C GLY A 155 -17.15 -2.90 -1.69
N GLY A 156 -17.18 -1.60 -1.98
CA GLY A 156 -17.85 -1.04 -3.15
C GLY A 156 -16.88 -0.44 -4.15
N GLU A 157 -17.42 0.18 -5.19
CA GLU A 157 -16.63 0.90 -6.20
C GLU A 157 -15.88 2.10 -5.62
N ASP A 158 -16.08 2.47 -4.37
CA ASP A 158 -15.36 3.50 -3.61
C ASP A 158 -14.17 2.94 -2.81
N THR A 159 -14.17 1.65 -2.47
CA THR A 159 -13.12 1.02 -1.67
C THR A 159 -12.35 -0.10 -2.38
N ILE A 160 -12.83 -0.59 -3.53
CA ILE A 160 -12.21 -1.70 -4.26
C ILE A 160 -11.87 -1.30 -5.70
N ALA A 161 -10.71 -1.75 -6.16
CA ALA A 161 -10.27 -1.62 -7.55
C ALA A 161 -9.49 -2.85 -8.00
N GLN A 162 -9.26 -2.97 -9.31
CA GLN A 162 -8.34 -3.94 -9.88
C GLN A 162 -7.56 -3.31 -11.03
N VAL A 163 -6.30 -3.71 -11.20
CA VAL A 163 -5.48 -3.43 -12.38
C VAL A 163 -4.71 -4.68 -12.77
N HIS A 164 -4.51 -4.94 -14.05
CA HIS A 164 -3.72 -6.08 -14.52
C HIS A 164 -2.24 -5.88 -14.14
N PRO A 165 -1.66 -6.71 -13.25
CA PRO A 165 -0.36 -6.42 -12.66
C PRO A 165 0.80 -6.37 -13.66
N LYS A 166 0.74 -7.22 -14.69
CA LYS A 166 1.74 -7.24 -15.76
C LYS A 166 1.70 -5.95 -16.59
N GLU A 167 0.50 -5.49 -16.97
CA GLU A 167 0.33 -4.24 -17.74
C GLU A 167 0.86 -3.03 -16.96
N LEU A 168 0.51 -2.91 -15.67
CA LEU A 168 1.03 -1.86 -14.81
C LEU A 168 2.56 -1.89 -14.74
N THR A 169 3.14 -3.06 -14.48
CA THR A 169 4.59 -3.20 -14.31
C THR A 169 5.34 -2.91 -15.61
N GLU A 170 4.86 -3.40 -16.74
CA GLU A 170 5.44 -3.15 -18.06
C GLU A 170 5.32 -1.68 -18.46
N ALA A 171 4.20 -1.02 -18.15
CA ALA A 171 4.04 0.41 -18.40
C ALA A 171 5.02 1.26 -17.59
N LEU A 172 5.18 0.96 -16.30
CA LEU A 172 6.16 1.65 -15.44
C LEU A 172 7.59 1.52 -15.99
N VAL A 173 8.01 0.31 -16.38
CA VAL A 173 9.34 0.09 -16.96
C VAL A 173 9.49 0.81 -18.31
N ARG A 174 8.46 0.78 -19.16
CA ARG A 174 8.46 1.47 -20.46
C ARG A 174 8.66 2.98 -20.29
N GLU A 175 7.88 3.62 -19.43
CA GLU A 175 8.01 5.07 -19.20
C GLU A 175 9.35 5.42 -18.52
N ALA A 176 9.82 4.60 -17.57
CA ALA A 176 11.13 4.79 -16.98
C ALA A 176 12.25 4.70 -18.04
N THR A 177 12.17 3.73 -18.95
CA THR A 177 13.15 3.52 -20.02
C THR A 177 13.12 4.66 -21.04
N ALA A 178 11.92 5.14 -21.41
CA ALA A 178 11.77 6.31 -22.27
C ALA A 178 12.41 7.57 -21.66
N ALA A 179 12.45 7.67 -20.34
CA ALA A 179 13.08 8.74 -19.58
C ALA A 179 14.57 8.50 -19.24
N GLY A 180 15.20 7.48 -19.83
CA GLY A 180 16.65 7.24 -19.70
C GLY A 180 17.07 6.17 -18.67
N CYS A 181 16.12 5.43 -18.09
CA CYS A 181 16.44 4.21 -17.35
C CYS A 181 16.94 3.10 -18.30
N THR A 182 17.91 2.30 -17.86
CA THR A 182 18.34 1.09 -18.60
C THR A 182 17.72 -0.15 -17.98
N LEU A 183 17.13 -1.04 -18.78
CA LEU A 183 16.78 -2.40 -18.35
C LEU A 183 17.86 -3.37 -18.87
N ARG A 184 18.44 -4.16 -17.97
CA ARG A 184 19.37 -5.25 -18.29
C ARG A 184 18.75 -6.59 -17.90
N VAL A 185 18.71 -7.50 -18.87
CA VAL A 185 18.26 -8.88 -18.69
C VAL A 185 19.46 -9.80 -18.78
N GLY A 186 19.64 -10.68 -17.80
CA GLY A 186 20.76 -11.63 -17.73
C GLY A 186 21.23 -11.92 -16.32
#